data_AF-A0A3R6Z3T6-F1
#
_entry.id   AF-A0A3R6Z3T6-F1
#
_cell.length_a   1.000
_cell.length_b   1.000
_cell.length_c   1.000
_cell.angle_alpha   90.00
_cell.angle_beta   90.00
_cell.angle_gamma   90.00
#
_symmetry.space_group_name_H-M   'P 1'
#
loop_
_entity.id
_entity.type
_entity.pdbx_description
1 polymer ?
#
loop_
_entity_poly.entity_id
_entity_poly.type
_entity_poly.pdbx_seq_one_letter_code
_entity_poly.pdbx_strand_id
1 'polypeptide(L)'
;MAHDKHVEIFGGLEYANHSCNPNASFIMSETEPVVQLVAIKPIAKGQDITFDYNTTEWDMDEKFDCQCGDAACRGHVHGAKFLNDADVLKLLPHLSSSILRHLLKLKLVHG
;
A
#
# COMPACT_ATOMS: atom_id res chain seq x y z
N MET A 1 -12.36 9.06 -16.36
CA MET A 1 -10.96 9.09 -15.86
C MET A 1 -10.11 8.49 -16.96
N ALA A 2 -9.01 9.14 -17.30
CA ALA A 2 -8.13 8.71 -18.38
C ALA A 2 -7.41 7.42 -17.93
N HIS A 3 -7.80 6.27 -18.48
CA HIS A 3 -7.27 4.94 -18.14
C HIS A 3 -5.86 4.69 -18.70
N ASP A 4 -5.29 5.70 -19.34
CA ASP A 4 -4.08 5.71 -20.15
C ASP A 4 -2.95 6.57 -19.54
N LYS A 5 -3.13 7.07 -18.32
CA LYS A 5 -2.09 7.79 -17.58
C LYS A 5 -1.55 6.91 -16.46
N HIS A 6 -0.27 6.57 -16.56
CA HIS A 6 0.48 5.84 -15.56
C HIS A 6 1.52 6.74 -14.91
N VAL A 7 1.77 6.52 -13.62
CA VAL A 7 2.94 7.11 -12.96
C VAL A 7 4.05 6.07 -13.03
N GLU A 8 5.15 6.41 -13.69
CA GLU A 8 6.37 5.61 -13.60
C GLU A 8 7.01 5.84 -12.23
N ILE A 9 7.31 4.75 -11.54
CA ILE A 9 8.00 4.77 -10.25
C ILE A 9 9.50 4.72 -10.54
N PHE A 10 10.21 5.79 -10.17
CA PHE A 10 11.66 5.93 -10.34
C PHE A 10 12.33 6.43 -9.07
N GLY A 11 13.66 6.45 -9.06
CA GLY A 11 14.44 7.04 -7.97
C GLY A 11 14.63 6.10 -6.77
N GLY A 12 14.51 4.79 -7.00
CA GLY A 12 14.75 3.75 -6.01
C GLY A 12 13.50 3.27 -5.27
N LEU A 13 12.35 3.95 -5.47
CA LEU A 13 11.05 3.54 -4.93
C LEU A 13 10.62 2.17 -5.48
N GLU A 14 11.05 1.82 -6.69
CA GLU A 14 10.81 0.54 -7.36
C GLU A 14 11.44 -0.66 -6.64
N TYR A 15 12.39 -0.42 -5.74
CA TYR A 15 13.05 -1.47 -4.93
C TYR A 15 12.46 -1.60 -3.52
N ALA A 16 11.48 -0.76 -3.15
CA ALA A 16 10.89 -0.80 -1.83
C ALA A 16 9.97 -2.02 -1.70
N ASN A 17 10.40 -3.01 -0.92
CA ASN A 17 9.68 -4.26 -0.76
C ASN A 17 8.47 -4.13 0.17
N HIS A 18 7.60 -5.15 0.12
CA HIS A 18 6.48 -5.29 1.03
C HIS A 18 6.94 -5.63 2.47
N SER A 19 6.29 -5.02 3.46
CA SER A 19 6.24 -5.53 4.84
C SER A 19 4.85 -5.35 5.43
N CYS A 20 4.37 -6.33 6.20
CA CYS A 20 3.11 -6.22 6.97
C CYS A 20 3.23 -5.25 8.16
N ASN A 21 4.45 -4.88 8.53
CA ASN A 21 4.77 -3.87 9.54
C ASN A 21 5.82 -2.89 8.97
N PRO A 22 5.43 -2.07 7.99
CA PRO A 22 6.36 -1.26 7.21
C PRO A 22 6.99 -0.14 8.02
N ASN A 23 8.07 0.44 7.48
CA ASN A 23 8.71 1.63 8.05
C ASN A 23 8.49 2.91 7.23
N ALA A 24 7.87 2.80 6.06
CA ALA A 24 7.44 3.93 5.25
C ALA A 24 6.00 3.77 4.74
N SER A 25 5.37 4.91 4.43
CA SER A 25 4.06 5.00 3.80
C SER A 25 4.22 5.54 2.38
N PHE A 26 3.50 4.93 1.45
CA PHE A 26 3.47 5.36 0.05
C PHE A 26 2.40 6.44 -0.14
N ILE A 27 2.81 7.64 -0.52
CA ILE A 27 1.93 8.81 -0.64
C ILE A 27 1.92 9.26 -2.09
N MET A 28 0.72 9.32 -2.67
CA MET A 28 0.48 9.79 -4.04
C MET A 28 -0.25 11.13 -3.98
N SER A 29 0.25 12.12 -4.71
CA SER A 29 -0.47 13.38 -4.88
C SER A 29 -1.74 13.16 -5.72
N GLU A 30 -2.85 13.79 -5.32
CA GLU A 30 -4.08 13.77 -6.11
C GLU A 30 -4.08 14.78 -7.26
N THR A 31 -3.19 15.77 -7.20
CA THR A 31 -3.17 16.92 -8.11
C THR A 31 -1.94 16.96 -8.99
N GLU A 32 -0.88 16.24 -8.63
CA GLU A 32 0.41 16.24 -9.31
C GLU A 32 0.91 14.80 -9.53
N PRO A 33 1.70 14.52 -10.58
CA PRO A 33 2.28 13.20 -10.84
C PRO A 33 3.48 12.93 -9.91
N VAL A 34 3.27 13.02 -8.61
CA VAL A 34 4.32 12.91 -7.58
C VAL A 34 3.98 11.77 -6.63
N VAL A 35 4.98 10.95 -6.35
CA VAL A 35 4.94 9.83 -5.41
C VAL A 35 6.09 9.95 -4.44
N GLN A 36 5.82 9.66 -3.17
CA GLN A 36 6.81 9.70 -2.09
C GLN A 36 6.68 8.47 -1.18
N LEU A 37 7.81 7.93 -0.73
CA LEU A 37 7.86 7.06 0.45
C LEU A 37 8.28 7.92 1.64
N VAL A 38 7.39 8.05 2.61
CA VAL A 38 7.62 8.86 3.81
C VAL A 38 7.78 7.93 5.01
N ALA A 39 8.88 8.09 5.75
CA ALA A 39 9.13 7.30 6.95
C ALA A 39 8.02 7.52 8.00
N ILE A 40 7.50 6.43 8.57
CA ILE A 40 6.48 6.43 9.63
C ILE A 40 7.03 5.96 10.98
N LYS A 41 8.28 5.49 10.99
CA LYS A 41 9.07 5.16 12.18
C LYS A 41 10.56 5.36 11.86
N PRO A 42 11.45 5.43 12.86
CA PRO A 42 12.90 5.55 12.62
C PRO A 42 13.43 4.42 11.72
N ILE A 43 14.29 4.77 10.77
CA ILE A 43 14.94 3.83 9.84
C ILE A 43 16.45 3.86 10.11
N ALA A 44 17.01 2.74 10.53
CA ALA A 44 18.45 2.63 10.78
C ALA A 44 19.24 2.48 9.48
N LYS A 45 20.52 2.87 9.49
CA LYS A 45 21.42 2.63 8.35
C LYS A 45 21.49 1.13 8.05
N GLY A 46 21.23 0.76 6.79
CA GLY A 46 21.24 -0.63 6.34
C GLY A 46 19.93 -1.39 6.57
N GLN A 47 18.91 -0.74 7.13
CA GLN A 47 17.56 -1.29 7.17
C GLN A 47 16.83 -1.02 5.86
N ASP A 48 16.17 -2.04 5.32
CA ASP A 48 15.37 -1.89 4.11
C ASP A 48 14.19 -0.94 4.32
N ILE A 49 13.91 -0.10 3.32
CA ILE A 49 12.71 0.73 3.26
C ILE A 49 11.59 -0.14 2.71
N THR A 50 10.49 -0.25 3.46
CA THR A 50 9.36 -1.10 3.12
C THR A 50 8.04 -0.37 3.31
N PHE A 51 7.04 -0.72 2.51
CA PHE A 51 5.65 -0.27 2.65
C PHE A 51 4.69 -1.45 2.53
N ASP A 52 3.42 -1.28 2.89
CA ASP A 52 2.43 -2.33 2.75
C ASP A 52 1.71 -2.19 1.40
N TYR A 53 1.99 -3.07 0.45
CA TYR A 53 1.41 -3.03 -0.90
C TYR A 53 -0.13 -3.03 -0.92
N ASN A 54 -0.78 -3.57 0.12
CA ASN A 54 -2.24 -3.54 0.21
C ASN A 54 -2.79 -2.13 0.44
N THR A 55 -1.93 -1.13 0.69
CA THR A 55 -2.35 0.27 0.83
C THR A 55 -2.40 1.03 -0.49
N THR A 56 -1.80 0.48 -1.56
CA THR A 56 -1.78 1.09 -2.90
C THR A 56 -2.54 0.25 -3.93
N GLU A 57 -2.47 -1.09 -3.81
CA GLU A 57 -3.05 -2.02 -4.76
C GLU A 57 -4.43 -2.53 -4.31
N TRP A 58 -5.44 -2.43 -5.20
CA TRP A 58 -6.78 -2.92 -4.89
C TRP A 58 -6.91 -4.44 -5.05
N ASP A 59 -6.62 -4.94 -6.25
CA ASP A 59 -6.55 -6.36 -6.59
C ASP A 59 -5.27 -6.54 -7.40
N MET A 60 -4.26 -7.14 -6.78
CA MET A 60 -2.94 -7.26 -7.40
C MET A 60 -2.96 -8.27 -8.54
N ASP A 61 -2.27 -7.95 -9.63
CA ASP A 61 -2.11 -8.88 -10.76
C ASP A 61 -1.23 -10.06 -10.34
N GLU A 62 -0.03 -9.76 -9.85
CA GLU A 62 0.92 -10.73 -9.30
C GLU A 62 0.82 -10.78 -7.77
N LYS A 63 0.06 -11.75 -7.27
CA LYS A 63 -0.11 -12.05 -5.84
C LYS A 63 1.02 -12.97 -5.37
N PHE A 64 1.46 -12.85 -4.11
CA PHE A 64 2.60 -13.61 -3.62
C PHE A 64 2.53 -13.96 -2.13
N ASP A 65 3.25 -15.01 -1.73
CA ASP A 65 3.43 -15.39 -0.33
C ASP A 65 4.44 -14.48 0.36
N CYS A 66 4.01 -13.85 1.45
CA CYS A 66 4.78 -12.85 2.16
C CYS A 66 5.90 -13.47 3.00
N GLN A 67 7.11 -12.99 2.80
CA GLN A 67 8.31 -13.41 3.53
C GLN A 67 8.91 -12.28 4.38
N CYS A 68 8.10 -11.29 4.77
CA CYS A 68 8.61 -10.10 5.48
C CYS A 68 9.16 -10.36 6.90
N GLY A 69 8.88 -11.53 7.48
CA GLY A 69 9.43 -11.95 8.78
C GLY A 69 8.80 -11.29 10.01
N ASP A 70 7.81 -10.41 9.86
CA ASP A 70 7.13 -9.79 11.00
C ASP A 70 6.22 -10.78 11.74
N ALA A 71 6.11 -10.65 13.06
CA ALA A 71 5.28 -11.53 13.89
C ALA A 71 3.78 -11.44 13.54
N ALA A 72 3.33 -10.31 13.00
CA ALA A 72 1.97 -10.09 12.51
C ALA A 72 1.88 -10.18 10.97
N CYS A 73 2.75 -10.97 10.34
CA CYS A 73 2.70 -11.22 8.90
C CYS A 73 1.35 -11.84 8.48
N ARG A 74 0.76 -11.34 7.39
CA ARG A 74 -0.52 -11.82 6.85
C ARG A 74 -0.40 -13.07 5.99
N GLY A 75 0.83 -13.54 5.73
CA GLY A 75 1.11 -14.75 4.96
C GLY A 75 0.98 -14.59 3.44
N HIS A 76 -0.02 -13.87 2.94
CA HIS A 76 -0.22 -13.66 1.50
C HIS A 76 -0.57 -12.20 1.20
N VAL A 77 -0.02 -11.66 0.10
CA VAL A 77 -0.24 -10.27 -0.35
C VAL A 77 -0.98 -10.31 -1.68
N HIS A 78 -2.16 -9.68 -1.70
CA HIS A 78 -3.09 -9.78 -2.82
C HIS A 78 -3.95 -8.53 -3.08
N GLY A 79 -3.72 -7.45 -2.33
CA GLY A 79 -4.40 -6.17 -2.48
C GLY A 79 -5.51 -5.93 -1.46
N ALA A 80 -5.91 -4.66 -1.34
CA ALA A 80 -6.87 -4.14 -0.38
C ALA A 80 -8.24 -4.82 -0.41
N LYS A 81 -8.65 -5.34 -1.57
CA LYS A 81 -9.94 -6.01 -1.79
C LYS A 81 -10.19 -7.17 -0.83
N PHE A 82 -9.12 -7.81 -0.34
CA PHE A 82 -9.19 -9.01 0.48
C PHE A 82 -8.90 -8.75 1.96
N LEU A 83 -8.68 -7.49 2.35
CA LEU A 83 -8.50 -7.12 3.75
C LEU A 83 -9.82 -7.29 4.52
N ASN A 84 -9.74 -7.81 5.75
CA ASN A 84 -10.86 -7.78 6.68
C ASN A 84 -11.01 -6.38 7.30
N ASP A 85 -12.15 -6.13 7.96
CA ASP A 85 -12.43 -4.81 8.55
C ASP A 85 -11.36 -4.38 9.59
N ALA A 86 -10.76 -5.31 10.35
CA ALA A 86 -9.72 -4.99 11.33
C ALA A 86 -8.41 -4.53 10.65
N ASP A 87 -8.01 -5.20 9.57
CA ASP A 87 -6.87 -4.80 8.74
C ASP A 87 -7.11 -3.45 8.06
N VAL A 88 -8.32 -3.22 7.54
CA VAL A 88 -8.70 -1.93 6.95
C VAL A 88 -8.58 -0.80 7.99
N LEU A 89 -9.10 -1.00 9.19
CA LEU A 89 -9.02 0.00 10.27
C LEU A 89 -7.56 0.29 10.66
N LYS A 90 -6.73 -0.76 10.75
CA LYS A 90 -5.30 -0.62 11.05
C LYS A 90 -4.55 0.15 9.97
N LEU A 91 -4.86 -0.12 8.70
CA LEU A 91 -4.17 0.47 7.56
C LEU A 91 -4.74 1.83 7.14
N LEU A 92 -5.91 2.23 7.64
CA LEU A 92 -6.63 3.45 7.25
C LEU A 92 -5.76 4.70 7.09
N PRO A 93 -4.80 5.01 8.00
CA PRO A 93 -3.93 6.19 7.87
C PRO A 93 -2.95 6.15 6.68
N HIS A 94 -2.72 4.96 6.11
CA HIS A 94 -1.72 4.70 5.07
C HIS A 94 -2.34 4.31 3.73
N LEU A 95 -3.66 4.12 3.67
CA LEU A 95 -4.36 3.79 2.44
C LEU A 95 -4.29 4.96 1.46
N SER A 96 -3.92 4.67 0.21
CA SER A 96 -3.98 5.67 -0.85
C SER A 96 -5.43 6.11 -1.06
N SER A 97 -5.61 7.32 -1.59
CA SER A 97 -6.93 7.82 -1.95
C SER A 97 -7.70 6.90 -2.90
N SER A 98 -7.00 6.17 -3.77
CA SER A 98 -7.64 5.19 -4.66
C SER A 98 -8.29 4.06 -3.84
N ILE A 99 -7.55 3.48 -2.89
CA ILE A 99 -8.07 2.43 -2.03
C ILE A 99 -9.23 2.93 -1.16
N LEU A 100 -9.09 4.12 -0.56
CA LEU A 100 -10.16 4.73 0.22
C LEU A 100 -11.45 4.93 -0.60
N ARG A 101 -11.33 5.39 -1.85
CA ARG A 101 -12.49 5.54 -2.75
C ARG A 101 -13.14 4.20 -3.10
N HIS A 102 -12.35 3.15 -3.33
CA HIS A 102 -12.87 1.80 -3.57
C HIS A 102 -13.63 1.25 -2.36
N LEU A 103 -13.05 1.35 -1.16
CA LEU A 103 -13.68 0.91 0.08
C LEU A 103 -14.97 1.69 0.38
N LEU A 104 -14.94 3.02 0.22
CA LEU A 104 -16.12 3.86 0.39
C LEU A 104 -17.22 3.48 -0.60
N LYS A 105 -16.88 3.26 -1.88
CA LYS A 105 -17.84 2.82 -2.89
C LYS A 105 -18.49 1.49 -2.51
N LEU A 106 -17.73 0.52 -2.02
CA LEU A 106 -18.30 -0.76 -1.57
C LEU A 106 -19.28 -0.57 -0.41
N LYS A 107 -18.91 0.22 0.61
CA LYS A 107 -19.77 0.47 1.77
C LYS A 107 -21.04 1.25 1.39
N LEU A 108 -20.97 2.18 0.43
CA LEU A 108 -22.12 2.97 -0.01
C LEU A 108 -23.06 2.23 -0.97
N VAL A 109 -22.55 1.26 -1.75
CA VAL A 109 -23.35 0.54 -2.76
C VAL A 109 -23.87 -0.81 -2.26
N HIS A 110 -23.14 -1.44 -1.33
CA HIS A 110 -23.47 -2.78 -0.82
C HIS A 110 -23.76 -2.84 0.69
N GLY A 111 -23.64 -1.71 1.41
CA GLY A 111 -24.08 -1.56 2.80
C GLY A 111 -25.47 -0.95 2.88
#